data_AF-A0A356EA47-F1
#
_entry.id   AF-A0A356EA47-F1
#
_cell.length_a   1.000
_cell.length_b   1.000
_cell.length_c   1.000
_cell.angle_alpha   90.00
_cell.angle_beta   90.00
_cell.angle_gamma   90.00
#
_symmetry.space_group_name_H-M   'P 1'
#
loop_
_entity.id
_entity.type
_entity.pdbx_description
1 polymer ?
#
loop_
_entity_poly.entity_id
_entity_poly.type
_entity_poly.pdbx_seq_one_letter_code
_entity_poly.pdbx_strand_id
1 'polypeptide(L)' 'ARREAVLRMKEEAVKLGANMILNMKFETATLGNVHDPRQRGALGTVEVLVYGTAGNMRAET' A
#
# COMPACT_ATOMS: atom_id res chain seq x y z
N ALA A 1 5.42 3.88 6.31
CA ALA A 1 4.34 4.00 5.30
C ALA A 1 4.17 2.74 4.45
N ARG A 2 5.15 2.35 3.61
CA ARG A 2 4.99 1.21 2.68
C ARG A 2 4.65 -0.14 3.35
N ARG A 3 5.39 -0.51 4.41
CA ARG A 3 5.10 -1.72 5.19
C ARG A 3 3.70 -1.70 5.81
N GLU A 4 3.33 -0.57 6.41
CA GLU A 4 2.02 -0.39 7.05
C GLU A 4 0.86 -0.48 6.05
N ALA A 5 1.02 0.07 4.84
CA ALA A 5 0.00 -0.04 3.80
C ALA A 5 -0.22 -1.50 3.35
N VAL A 6 0.85 -2.31 3.26
CA VAL A 6 0.75 -3.75 2.98
C VAL A 6 0.06 -4.49 4.13
N LEU A 7 0.37 -4.14 5.38
CA LEU A 7 -0.26 -4.79 6.54
C LEU A 7 -1.76 -4.54 6.58
N ARG A 8 -2.20 -3.28 6.37
CA ARG A 8 -3.63 -2.96 6.30
C ARG A 8 -4.35 -3.72 5.17
N MET A 9 -3.75 -3.76 3.98
CA MET A 9 -4.31 -4.53 2.85
C MET A 9 -4.41 -6.03 3.20
N LYS A 10 -3.41 -6.60 3.88
CA LYS A 10 -3.46 -8.00 4.33
C LYS A 10 -4.53 -8.22 5.40
N GLU A 11 -4.67 -7.31 6.35
CA GLU A 11 -5.74 -7.38 7.36
C GLU A 11 -7.13 -7.35 6.72
N GLU A 12 -7.32 -6.52 5.68
CA GLU A 12 -8.56 -6.50 4.88
C GLU A 12 -8.78 -7.84 4.16
N ALA A 13 -7.76 -8.40 3.51
CA ALA A 13 -7.86 -9.71 2.85
C ALA A 13 -8.19 -10.84 3.84
N VAL A 14 -7.59 -10.82 5.03
CA VAL A 14 -7.88 -11.80 6.10
C VAL A 14 -9.34 -11.66 6.57
N LYS A 15 -9.87 -10.44 6.72
CA LYS A 15 -11.29 -10.21 7.06
C LYS A 15 -12.24 -10.75 6.00
N LEU A 16 -11.81 -10.81 4.74
CA LEU A 16 -12.55 -11.43 3.62
C LEU A 16 -12.39 -12.95 3.56
N GLY A 17 -11.63 -13.57 4.47
CA GLY A 17 -11.37 -15.01 4.46
C GLY A 17 -10.47 -15.45 3.30
N ALA A 18 -9.69 -14.53 2.73
CA ALA A 18 -8.72 -14.82 1.67
C ALA A 18 -7.36 -15.24 2.26
N ASN A 19 -6.71 -16.20 1.61
CA ASN A 19 -5.36 -16.66 1.97
C ASN A 19 -4.26 -16.15 1.02
N MET A 20 -4.65 -15.48 -0.07
CA MET A 20 -3.74 -14.99 -1.11
C MET A 20 -4.20 -13.61 -1.62
N ILE A 21 -3.25 -12.76 -2.02
CA ILE A 21 -3.50 -11.50 -2.72
C ILE A 21 -2.68 -11.53 -4.02
N LEU A 22 -3.36 -11.39 -5.16
CA LEU A 22 -2.76 -11.43 -6.50
C LEU A 22 -2.80 -10.06 -7.17
N ASN A 23 -1.93 -9.86 -8.16
CA ASN A 23 -1.82 -8.62 -8.93
C ASN A 23 -1.68 -7.37 -8.05
N MET A 24 -0.83 -7.45 -7.02
CA MET A 24 -0.62 -6.34 -6.10
C MET A 24 0.18 -5.21 -6.77
N LYS A 25 -0.20 -3.95 -6.52
CA LYS A 25 0.52 -2.76 -6.98
C LYS A 25 0.76 -1.78 -5.83
N PHE A 26 1.88 -1.06 -5.92
CA PHE A 26 2.20 0.09 -5.08
C PHE A 26 2.08 1.37 -5.89
N GLU A 27 1.41 2.36 -5.31
CA GLU A 27 1.42 3.73 -5.80
C GLU A 27 1.95 4.63 -4.70
N THR A 28 2.83 5.57 -5.07
CA THR A 28 3.46 6.50 -4.12
C THR A 28 3.41 7.92 -4.65
N ALA A 29 2.94 8.84 -3.82
CA ALA A 29 2.92 10.26 -4.12
C ALA A 29 3.60 11.05 -3.00
N THR A 30 4.31 12.11 -3.37
CA THR A 30 4.84 13.06 -2.39
C THR A 30 3.76 14.10 -2.11
N LEU A 31 3.33 14.20 -0.85
CA LEU A 31 2.38 15.20 -0.37
C LEU A 31 3.19 16.37 0.22
N GLY A 32 3.27 17.49 -0.49
CA GLY A 32 3.96 18.69 -0.03
C GLY A 32 4.19 19.72 -1.13
N ASN A 33 4.39 21.00 -0.74
CA ASN A 33 4.68 22.08 -1.67
C ASN A 33 6.14 22.01 -2.13
N VAL A 34 6.44 21.10 -3.08
CA VAL A 34 7.76 20.99 -3.74
C VAL A 34 8.21 22.29 -4.42
N HIS A 35 7.30 23.24 -4.63
CA HIS A 35 7.56 24.54 -5.27
C HIS A 35 7.80 25.71 -4.30
N ASP A 36 7.68 25.55 -2.97
CA ASP A 36 8.03 26.65 -2.05
C ASP A 36 9.54 26.63 -1.75
N PRO A 37 10.31 27.64 -2.21
CA PRO A 37 11.76 27.67 -2.04
C PRO A 37 12.20 27.71 -0.57
N ARG A 38 11.28 28.06 0.36
CA ARG A 38 11.49 28.12 1.82
C ARG A 38 11.34 26.76 2.50
N GLN A 39 10.77 25.76 1.81
CA GLN A 39 10.59 24.39 2.32
C GLN A 39 11.64 23.41 1.77
N ARG A 40 12.73 23.91 1.16
CA ARG A 40 13.89 23.12 0.73
C ARG A 40 14.56 22.45 1.94
N GLY A 41 14.07 21.28 2.33
CA GLY A 41 14.56 20.52 3.48
C GLY A 41 13.47 20.00 4.43
N ALA A 42 12.20 20.37 4.24
CA ALA A 42 11.11 19.76 4.98
C ALA A 42 11.02 18.27 4.59
N LEU A 43 11.07 17.38 5.59
CA LEU A 43 10.81 15.95 5.43
C LEU A 43 9.45 15.79 4.72
N GLY A 44 9.48 15.52 3.42
CA GLY A 44 8.28 15.44 2.60
C GLY A 44 7.36 14.33 3.12
N THR A 45 6.07 14.63 3.25
CA THR A 45 5.08 13.61 3.54
C THR A 45 4.95 12.72 2.31
N VAL A 46 4.88 11.40 2.49
CA VAL A 46 4.70 10.44 1.40
C VAL A 46 3.44 9.65 1.62
N GLU A 47 2.55 9.68 0.64
CA GLU A 47 1.40 8.80 0.56
C GLU A 47 1.81 7.49 -0.13
N VAL A 48 1.33 6.37 0.42
CA VAL A 48 1.54 5.05 -0.17
C VAL A 48 0.20 4.32 -0.21
N LEU A 49 -0.27 4.03 -1.42
CA LEU A 49 -1.44 3.19 -1.68
C LEU A 49 -0.97 1.81 -2.14
N VAL A 50 -1.58 0.76 -1.60
CA VAL A 50 -1.33 -0.63 -1.99
C VAL A 50 -2.67 -1.31 -2.19
N TYR A 51 -2.83 -1.99 -3.32
CA TYR A 51 -4.05 -2.73 -3.65
C TYR A 51 -3.74 -3.97 -4.48
N GLY A 52 -4.71 -4.89 -4.54
CA GLY A 52 -4.65 -6.14 -5.29
C GLY A 52 -5.97 -6.90 -5.18
N THR A 53 -6.01 -8.11 -5.72
CA THR A 53 -7.20 -8.98 -5.68
C THR A 53 -7.02 -10.07 -4.64
N ALA A 54 -7.88 -10.07 -3.61
CA ALA A 54 -7.90 -11.11 -2.58
C ALA A 54 -8.60 -12.38 -3.10
N GLY A 55 -8.05 -13.55 -2.78
CA GLY A 55 -8.62 -14.84 -3.19
C GLY A 55 -8.14 -16.02 -2.34
N ASN A 56 -8.77 -17.17 -2.56
CA ASN A 56 -8.39 -18.43 -1.91
C ASN A 56 -7.70 -19.35 -2.92
N MET A 57 -6.44 -19.68 -2.65
CA MET A 57 -5.73 -20.72 -3.37
C MET A 57 -5.98 -22.07 -2.68
N ARG A 58 -6.51 -23.03 -3.43
CA ARG A 58 -6.58 -24.44 -3.03
C ARG A 58 -5.42 -25.16 -3.70
N ALA A 59 -4.60 -25.87 -2.93
CA ALA A 59 -3.68 -26.83 -3.51
C ALA A 59 -4.49 -28.09 -3.86
N GLU A 60 -4.41 -28.54 -5.11
CA GLU A 60 -4.91 -29.87 -5.48
C GLU A 60 -4.10 -30.91 -4.72
N THR A 61 -4.79 -31.83 -4.05
CA THR A 61 -4.23 -32.97 -3.31
C THR A 61 -4.59 -34.25 -4.03
#